data_AF-A0A3D8YJ44-F1
#
_entry.id   AF-A0A3D8YJ44-F1
#
_cell.length_a   1.000
_cell.length_b   1.000
_cell.length_c   1.000
_cell.angle_alpha   90.00
_cell.angle_beta   90.00
_cell.angle_gamma   90.00
#
_symmetry.space_group_name_H-M   'P 1'
#
loop_
_entity.id
_entity.type
_entity.pdbx_description
1 polymer ?
#
loop_
_entity_poly.entity_id
_entity_poly.type
_entity_poly.pdbx_seq_one_letter_code
_entity_poly.pdbx_strand_id
1 'polypeptide(L)'
;MNKKVKLVIFDLDNTLFPFDELWVRANKDAFKEYTLFKNIDYSEFMKLYKKYNLYFWNKHDEGIITLDELRELRLIKSLEYFDLYISREEANKYFESFFTKLLSSIT
;
A
#
# COMPACT_ATOMS: atom_id res chain seq x y z
N MET A 1 -22.45 20.36 -33.76
CA MET A 1 -23.25 19.24 -33.22
C MET A 1 -22.64 18.79 -31.90
N ASN A 2 -23.35 18.96 -30.77
CA ASN A 2 -22.92 18.38 -29.49
C ASN A 2 -23.14 16.86 -29.53
N LYS A 3 -22.07 16.07 -29.46
CA LYS A 3 -22.19 14.62 -29.32
C LYS A 3 -22.74 14.30 -27.93
N LYS A 4 -23.88 13.60 -27.87
CA LYS A 4 -24.48 13.14 -26.62
C LYS A 4 -23.61 12.02 -26.03
N VAL A 5 -22.98 12.28 -24.89
CA VAL A 5 -22.21 11.26 -24.14
C VAL A 5 -23.16 10.15 -23.70
N LYS A 6 -22.80 8.89 -23.96
CA LYS A 6 -23.60 7.70 -23.64
C LYS A 6 -23.03 6.87 -22.47
N LEU A 7 -21.76 7.07 -22.15
CA LEU A 7 -21.03 6.32 -21.14
C LEU A 7 -20.02 7.24 -20.48
N VAL A 8 -19.99 7.20 -19.16
CA VAL A 8 -18.95 7.79 -18.31
C VAL A 8 -18.48 6.68 -17.39
N ILE A 9 -17.17 6.42 -17.40
CA ILE A 9 -16.51 5.49 -16.49
C ILE A 9 -15.73 6.35 -15.51
N PHE A 10 -16.00 6.17 -14.22
CA PHE A 10 -15.27 6.86 -13.17
C PHE A 10 -14.18 5.93 -12.64
N ASP A 11 -13.00 6.51 -12.47
CA ASP A 11 -12.02 5.95 -11.57
C ASP A 11 -12.56 6.01 -10.12
N LEU A 12 -12.05 5.14 -9.25
CA LEU A 12 -12.46 5.10 -7.86
C LEU A 12 -11.55 6.00 -7.02
N ASP A 13 -10.24 5.71 -7.04
CA ASP A 13 -9.28 6.26 -6.10
C ASP A 13 -8.98 7.73 -6.39
N ASN A 14 -9.22 8.57 -5.39
CA ASN A 14 -9.12 10.03 -5.44
C ASN A 14 -10.02 10.71 -6.50
N THR A 15 -10.94 9.95 -7.13
CA THR A 15 -11.99 10.48 -8.01
C THR A 15 -13.36 10.42 -7.32
N LEU A 16 -13.78 9.23 -6.88
CA LEU A 16 -15.01 9.02 -6.12
C LEU A 16 -14.75 8.82 -4.63
N PHE A 17 -13.52 8.50 -4.26
CA PHE A 17 -13.15 8.09 -2.91
C PHE A 17 -11.81 8.70 -2.47
N PRO A 18 -11.66 9.30 -1.27
CA PRO A 18 -10.42 9.93 -0.84
C PRO A 18 -9.38 8.90 -0.38
N PHE A 19 -8.93 8.08 -1.33
CA PHE A 19 -8.08 6.92 -1.08
C PHE A 19 -6.77 7.28 -0.39
N ASP A 20 -6.11 8.37 -0.77
CA ASP A 20 -4.80 8.74 -0.23
C ASP A 20 -4.82 8.96 1.29
N GLU A 21 -5.84 9.67 1.79
CA GLU A 21 -5.98 9.95 3.22
C GLU A 21 -6.20 8.66 4.03
N LEU A 22 -7.05 7.79 3.51
CA LEU A 22 -7.42 6.53 4.16
C LEU A 22 -6.29 5.51 4.10
N TRP A 23 -5.57 5.47 2.97
CA TRP A 23 -4.37 4.67 2.81
C TRP A 23 -3.29 5.07 3.81
N VAL A 24 -3.06 6.37 4.03
CA VAL A 24 -2.09 6.86 5.03
C VAL A 24 -2.52 6.47 6.44
N ARG A 25 -3.81 6.60 6.76
CA ARG A 25 -4.36 6.23 8.07
C ARG A 25 -4.21 4.73 8.34
N ALA A 26 -4.67 3.89 7.41
CA ALA A 26 -4.63 2.44 7.53
C ALA A 26 -3.18 1.92 7.65
N ASN A 27 -2.22 2.48 6.89
CA ASN A 27 -0.81 2.12 7.05
C ASN A 27 -0.27 2.52 8.42
N LYS A 28 -0.63 3.70 8.93
CA LYS A 28 -0.21 4.15 10.26
C LYS A 28 -0.71 3.22 11.36
N ASP A 29 -1.95 2.75 11.25
CA ASP A 29 -2.54 1.88 12.25
C ASP A 29 -2.03 0.44 12.14
N ALA A 30 -1.83 -0.10 10.94
CA ALA A 30 -1.16 -1.37 10.73
C ALA A 30 0.28 -1.36 11.27
N PHE A 31 1.02 -0.26 11.04
CA PHE A 31 2.38 -0.08 11.54
C PHE A 31 2.46 -0.14 13.07
N LYS A 32 1.55 0.56 13.77
CA LYS A 32 1.55 0.60 15.25
C LYS A 32 1.28 -0.75 15.90
N GLU A 33 0.47 -1.59 15.26
CA GLU A 33 0.11 -2.91 15.80
C GLU A 33 1.19 -3.96 15.53
N TYR A 34 2.07 -3.71 14.56
CA TYR A 34 3.09 -4.68 14.17
C TYR A 34 4.29 -4.60 15.12
N THR A 35 4.41 -5.60 15.99
CA THR A 35 5.37 -5.61 17.11
C THR A 35 6.84 -5.50 16.69
N LEU A 36 7.18 -5.96 15.49
CA LEU A 36 8.53 -5.83 14.94
C LEU A 36 8.95 -4.36 14.70
N PHE A 37 8.00 -3.42 14.63
CA PHE A 37 8.28 -2.02 14.31
C PHE A 37 8.43 -1.12 15.53
N LYS A 38 8.42 -1.66 16.75
CA LYS A 38 8.42 -0.88 18.00
C LYS A 38 9.56 0.14 18.13
N ASN A 39 10.70 -0.12 17.49
CA ASN A 39 11.89 0.75 17.55
C ASN A 39 12.11 1.54 16.26
N ILE A 40 11.15 1.52 15.33
CA ILE A 40 11.24 2.21 14.05
C ILE A 40 10.41 3.50 14.11
N ASP A 41 10.97 4.60 13.63
CA ASP A 41 10.20 5.82 13.44
C ASP A 41 9.23 5.64 12.25
N TYR A 42 7.95 5.92 12.48
CA TYR A 42 6.93 5.79 11.45
C TYR A 42 7.22 6.68 10.23
N SER A 43 7.74 7.88 10.43
CA SER A 43 8.00 8.81 9.32
C SER A 43 9.14 8.30 8.43
N GLU A 44 10.18 7.71 9.03
CA GLU A 44 11.28 7.06 8.32
C GLU A 44 10.81 5.82 7.55
N PHE A 45 10.06 4.93 8.22
CA PHE A 45 9.43 3.78 7.57
C PHE A 45 8.57 4.20 6.37
N MET A 46 7.69 5.18 6.57
CA MET A 46 6.72 5.60 5.54
C MET A 46 7.41 6.22 4.32
N LYS A 47 8.56 6.89 4.49
CA LYS A 47 9.37 7.39 3.36
C LYS A 47 9.89 6.23 2.51
N LEU A 48 10.44 5.20 3.15
CA LEU A 48 10.95 4.00 2.46
C LEU A 48 9.83 3.21 1.81
N TYR A 49 8.71 3.05 2.53
CA TYR A 49 7.55 2.33 2.04
C TYR A 49 6.92 2.99 0.82
N LYS A 50 6.80 4.33 0.79
CA LYS A 50 6.36 5.07 -0.41
C LYS A 50 7.35 4.96 -1.57
N LYS A 51 8.66 5.00 -1.29
CA LYS A 51 9.71 4.81 -2.31
C LYS A 51 9.58 3.45 -2.98
N TYR A 52 9.50 2.37 -2.19
CA TYR A 52 9.37 1.02 -2.73
C TYR A 52 7.98 0.75 -3.31
N ASN A 53 6.93 1.40 -2.80
CA ASN A 53 5.60 1.37 -3.41
C ASN A 53 5.66 1.81 -4.86
N LEU A 54 6.19 3.01 -5.11
CA LEU A 54 6.30 3.55 -6.47
C LEU A 54 7.18 2.66 -7.35
N TYR A 55 8.31 2.20 -6.82
CA TYR A 55 9.22 1.31 -7.55
C TYR A 55 8.52 0.03 -8.02
N PHE A 56 7.79 -0.65 -7.13
CA PHE A 56 7.12 -1.91 -7.48
C PHE A 56 5.83 -1.72 -8.27
N TRP A 57 5.13 -0.60 -8.13
CA TRP A 57 4.03 -0.23 -9.05
C TRP A 57 4.53 -0.14 -10.49
N ASN A 58 5.64 0.58 -10.73
CA ASN A 58 6.22 0.64 -12.07
C ASN A 58 6.56 -0.76 -12.61
N LYS A 59 7.05 -1.68 -11.74
CA LYS A 59 7.36 -3.07 -12.13
C LYS A 59 6.11 -3.89 -12.44
N HIS A 60 5.03 -3.67 -11.71
CA HIS A 60 3.74 -4.29 -12.02
C HIS A 60 3.20 -3.74 -13.34
N ASP A 61 3.24 -2.43 -13.56
CA ASP A 61 2.72 -1.81 -14.79
C ASP A 61 3.48 -2.28 -16.03
N GLU A 62 4.78 -2.57 -15.88
CA GLU A 62 5.63 -3.21 -16.89
C GLU A 62 5.33 -4.72 -17.10
N GLY A 63 4.48 -5.33 -16.28
CA GLY A 63 4.14 -6.76 -16.31
C GLY A 63 5.24 -7.68 -15.77
N ILE A 64 6.21 -7.15 -15.02
CA ILE A 64 7.38 -7.88 -14.53
C ILE A 64 7.07 -8.67 -13.26
N ILE A 65 6.19 -8.12 -12.42
CA ILE A 65 5.73 -8.76 -11.17
C ILE A 65 4.21 -8.72 -11.11
N THR A 66 3.64 -9.64 -10.34
CA THR A 66 2.20 -9.62 -10.03
C THR A 66 1.87 -8.56 -8.97
N LEU A 67 0.57 -8.27 -8.82
CA LEU A 67 0.09 -7.37 -7.77
C LEU A 67 0.38 -7.91 -6.35
N ASP A 68 0.33 -9.23 -6.16
CA ASP A 68 0.62 -9.83 -4.86
C ASP A 68 2.12 -9.71 -4.53
N GLU A 69 2.98 -9.92 -5.53
CA GLU A 69 4.42 -9.69 -5.36
C GLU A 69 4.74 -8.23 -5.05
N LEU A 70 4.07 -7.26 -5.67
CA LEU A 70 4.20 -5.85 -5.32
C LEU A 70 3.90 -5.60 -3.84
N ARG A 71 2.78 -6.14 -3.35
CA ARG A 71 2.31 -5.95 -1.97
C ARG A 71 3.31 -6.51 -0.97
N GLU A 72 3.83 -7.70 -1.23
CA GLU A 72 4.83 -8.37 -0.38
C GLU A 72 6.18 -7.64 -0.44
N LEU A 73 6.72 -7.43 -1.64
CA LEU A 73 8.07 -6.90 -1.85
C LEU A 73 8.22 -5.47 -1.36
N ARG A 74 7.17 -4.64 -1.46
CA ARG A 74 7.16 -3.27 -0.94
C ARG A 74 7.50 -3.25 0.55
N LEU A 75 6.89 -4.14 1.34
CA LEU A 75 7.17 -4.20 2.77
C LEU A 75 8.56 -4.77 3.03
N ILE A 76 8.88 -5.92 2.43
CA ILE A 76 10.17 -6.61 2.61
C ILE A 76 11.33 -5.64 2.35
N LYS A 77 11.32 -4.94 1.21
CA LYS A 77 12.38 -3.98 0.87
C LYS A 77 12.45 -2.76 1.78
N SER A 78 11.32 -2.36 2.35
CA SER A 78 11.32 -1.27 3.34
C SER A 78 11.98 -1.69 4.65
N LEU A 79 11.82 -2.95 5.05
CA LEU A 79 12.32 -3.49 6.30
C LEU A 79 13.79 -3.92 6.25
N GLU A 80 14.29 -4.31 5.08
CA GLU A 80 15.72 -4.58 4.85
C GLU A 80 16.60 -3.38 5.25
N TYR A 81 16.10 -2.14 5.14
CA TYR A 81 16.82 -0.94 5.58
C TYR A 81 17.03 -0.88 7.11
N PHE A 82 16.17 -1.52 7.88
CA PHE A 82 16.24 -1.59 9.34
C PHE A 82 16.85 -2.92 9.83
N ASP A 83 17.53 -3.66 8.95
CA ASP A 83 18.05 -5.01 9.21
C ASP A 83 16.96 -6.00 9.68
N LEU A 84 15.71 -5.77 9.26
CA LEU A 84 14.58 -6.66 9.53
C LEU A 84 14.23 -7.46 8.28
N TYR A 85 14.36 -8.77 8.41
CA TYR A 85 14.11 -9.71 7.33
C TYR A 85 12.85 -10.51 7.67
N ILE A 86 11.82 -10.36 6.83
CA ILE A 86 10.56 -11.08 6.95
C ILE A 86 10.32 -11.92 5.70
N SER A 87 9.56 -13.00 5.88
CA SER A 87 9.06 -13.82 4.79
C SER A 87 7.96 -13.11 4.00
N ARG A 88 7.68 -13.62 2.78
CA ARG A 88 6.51 -13.21 1.99
C ARG A 88 5.20 -13.46 2.73
N GLU A 89 5.10 -14.56 3.48
CA GLU A 89 3.91 -14.86 4.29
C GLU A 89 3.67 -13.81 5.38
N GLU A 90 4.73 -13.39 6.09
CA GLU A 90 4.65 -12.32 7.09
C GLU A 90 4.30 -10.97 6.45
N ALA A 91 4.84 -10.69 5.26
CA ALA A 91 4.51 -9.48 4.52
C ALA A 91 3.03 -9.48 4.08
N ASN A 92 2.52 -10.63 3.65
CA ASN A 92 1.12 -10.77 3.31
C ASN A 92 0.22 -10.60 4.54
N LYS A 93 0.59 -11.16 5.71
CA LYS A 93 -0.15 -10.94 6.98
C LYS A 93 -0.21 -9.45 7.36
N TYR A 94 0.88 -8.72 7.16
CA TYR A 94 0.87 -7.26 7.36
C TYR A 94 -0.08 -6.57 6.37
N PHE A 95 -0.05 -6.96 5.09
CA PHE A 95 -0.94 -6.44 4.08
C PHE A 95 -2.42 -6.68 4.42
N GLU A 96 -2.80 -7.89 4.86
CA GLU A 96 -4.18 -8.20 5.27
C GLU A 96 -4.64 -7.33 6.45
N SER A 97 -3.77 -7.08 7.43
CA SER A 97 -4.09 -6.16 8.53
C SER A 97 -4.30 -4.72 8.04
N PHE A 98 -3.42 -4.23 7.16
CA PHE A 98 -3.59 -2.93 6.50
C PHE A 98 -4.89 -2.87 5.70
N PHE A 99 -5.19 -3.90 4.91
CA PHE A 99 -6.32 -3.91 3.99
C PHE A 99 -7.65 -3.97 4.76
N THR A 100 -7.70 -4.75 5.84
CA THR A 100 -8.86 -4.78 6.76
C THR A 100 -9.14 -3.39 7.35
N LYS A 101 -8.11 -2.66 7.79
CA LYS A 101 -8.23 -1.29 8.33
C LYS A 101 -8.64 -0.28 7.27
N LEU A 102 -8.14 -0.45 6.06
CA LEU A 102 -8.54 0.38 4.92
C LEU A 102 -10.03 0.19 4.64
N LEU A 103 -10.49 -1.06 4.51
CA LEU A 103 -11.89 -1.40 4.25
C LEU A 103 -12.83 -0.94 5.37
N SER A 104 -12.43 -1.08 6.64
CA SER A 104 -13.22 -0.60 7.77
C SER A 104 -13.35 0.92 7.83
N SER A 105 -12.53 1.65 7.07
CA SER A 105 -12.63 3.11 6.95
C SER A 105 -13.57 3.55 5.82
N ILE A 106 -14.08 2.60 5.02
CA ILE A 106 -15.00 2.81 3.90
C ILE A 106 -16.46 2.55 4.33
N THR A 107 -16.68 1.72 5.34
CA THR A 107 -17.98 1.32 5.90
C THR A 107 -18.29 2.04 7.20
#